data_AF-A0AA40AYW4-F1
#
_entry.id   AF-A0AA40AYW4-F1
#
_cell.length_a   1.000
_cell.length_b   1.000
_cell.length_c   1.000
_cell.angle_alpha   90.00
_cell.angle_beta   90.00
_cell.angle_gamma   90.00
#
_symmetry.space_group_name_H-M   'P 1'
#
loop_
_entity.id
_entity.type
_entity.pdbx_description
1 polymer ?
#
loop_
_entity_poly.entity_id
_entity_poly.type
_entity_poly.pdbx_seq_one_letter_code
_entity_poly.pdbx_strand_id
1 'polypeptide(L)'
;MGRKFETWVCGRYPDLKPSAEGTLEPIWMHTLEPDVLKVGTLKRCRGHVTLTLALLSAFVQECKVDASNIVVMTPYKPNADFANSLLKENECPILAKMPLVQTADTFHGCEGEMAVVIFRTNVHTRPGFTINENRLNAMIARQRSALLLVGDMNVTGRLMGPSAARHTKQAKIVKSAHSNDSTLTFKKNKVLRGLLLAMHKRGRFFEERRTGQ
;
A
#
# COMPACT_ATOMS: atom_id res chain seq x y z
N MET A 1 -6.15 11.46 -11.88
CA MET A 1 -5.44 11.37 -10.58
C MET A 1 -4.06 10.73 -10.74
N GLY A 2 -3.97 9.55 -11.34
CA GLY A 2 -2.74 8.76 -11.45
C GLY A 2 -1.47 9.48 -11.91
N ARG A 3 -1.52 10.14 -13.08
CA ARG A 3 -0.36 10.89 -13.62
C ARG A 3 0.08 12.03 -12.69
N LYS A 4 -0.86 12.73 -12.04
CA LYS A 4 -0.53 13.79 -11.08
C LYS A 4 0.22 13.22 -9.88
N PHE A 5 -0.29 12.12 -9.31
CA PHE A 5 0.37 11.44 -8.20
C PHE A 5 1.77 10.95 -8.59
N GLU A 6 1.90 10.29 -9.74
CA GLU A 6 3.17 9.79 -10.29
C GLU A 6 4.21 10.90 -10.46
N THR A 7 3.85 12.02 -11.11
CA THR A 7 4.77 13.15 -11.30
C THR A 7 5.17 13.77 -9.97
N TRP A 8 4.21 13.96 -9.07
CA TRP A 8 4.45 14.57 -7.77
C TRP A 8 5.37 13.71 -6.90
N VAL A 9 5.12 12.40 -6.81
CA VAL A 9 5.91 11.49 -5.98
C VAL A 9 7.29 11.24 -6.58
N CYS A 10 7.44 11.11 -7.90
CA CYS A 10 8.76 10.99 -8.52
C CYS A 10 9.59 12.28 -8.37
N GLY A 11 8.95 13.45 -8.34
CA GLY A 11 9.63 14.72 -8.06
C GLY A 11 10.15 14.83 -6.62
N ARG A 12 9.54 14.11 -5.67
CA ARG A 12 9.87 14.16 -4.24
C ARG A 12 10.86 13.06 -3.82
N TYR A 13 10.84 11.92 -4.50
CA TYR A 13 11.73 10.77 -4.24
C TYR A 13 12.51 10.44 -5.52
N PRO A 14 13.74 10.97 -5.69
CA PRO A 14 14.54 10.76 -6.89
C PRO A 14 14.88 9.29 -7.17
N ASP A 15 14.93 8.45 -6.14
CA ASP A 15 15.20 7.02 -6.26
C ASP A 15 14.00 6.22 -6.80
N LEU A 16 12.80 6.81 -6.78
CA LEU A 16 11.60 6.20 -7.36
C LEU A 16 11.65 6.34 -8.87
N LYS A 17 11.79 5.20 -9.57
CA LYS A 17 11.78 5.19 -11.03
C LYS A 17 10.37 5.44 -11.55
N PRO A 18 10.17 6.30 -12.56
CA PRO A 18 8.86 6.51 -13.16
C PRO A 18 8.35 5.23 -13.82
N SER A 19 7.03 5.14 -13.94
CA SER A 19 6.34 4.11 -14.73
C SER A 19 6.76 4.20 -16.20
N ALA A 20 6.75 3.06 -16.89
CA ALA A 20 7.03 3.02 -18.32
C ALA A 20 6.03 3.89 -19.09
N GLU A 21 6.48 4.46 -20.21
CA GLU A 21 5.64 5.30 -21.06
C GLU A 21 4.33 4.61 -21.42
N GLY A 22 3.22 5.36 -21.38
CA GLY A 22 1.89 4.81 -21.63
C GLY A 22 1.30 3.97 -20.49
N THR A 23 2.05 3.67 -19.43
CA THR A 23 1.57 2.85 -18.29
C THR A 23 1.46 3.64 -16.99
N LEU A 24 0.67 3.14 -16.03
CA LEU A 24 0.67 3.57 -14.64
C LEU A 24 0.84 2.33 -13.77
N GLU A 25 1.97 2.27 -13.06
CA GLU A 25 2.32 1.11 -12.24
C GLU A 25 2.12 1.43 -10.75
N PRO A 26 1.78 0.43 -9.92
CA PRO A 26 1.71 0.62 -8.48
C PRO A 26 3.03 1.17 -7.91
N ILE A 27 2.92 1.92 -6.82
CA ILE A 27 4.06 2.42 -6.04
C ILE A 27 4.00 1.82 -4.65
N TRP A 28 5.15 1.44 -4.11
CA TRP A 28 5.26 0.99 -2.73
C TRP A 28 5.97 2.04 -1.87
N MET A 29 5.28 2.53 -0.86
CA MET A 29 5.86 3.32 0.23
C MET A 29 6.41 2.37 1.28
N HIS A 30 7.74 2.27 1.34
CA HIS A 30 8.42 1.55 2.39
C HIS A 30 8.43 2.38 3.67
N THR A 31 7.81 1.86 4.70
CA THR A 31 7.82 2.45 6.03
C THR A 31 8.54 1.51 6.98
N LEU A 32 9.61 2.00 7.61
CA LEU A 32 10.22 1.34 8.76
C LEU A 32 9.50 1.82 10.01
N GLU A 33 8.66 0.97 10.60
CA GLU A 33 8.05 1.30 11.89
C GLU A 33 8.79 0.55 13.02
N PRO A 34 9.51 1.28 13.91
CA PRO A 34 10.20 0.66 15.04
C PRO A 34 9.23 0.18 16.13
N ASP A 35 8.04 0.78 16.27
CA ASP A 35 7.17 0.58 17.43
C ASP A 35 5.80 -0.01 17.08
N VAL A 36 5.72 -1.34 17.03
CA VAL A 36 4.43 -2.02 17.14
C VAL A 36 3.96 -1.94 18.59
N LEU A 37 3.15 -0.92 18.89
CA LEU A 37 2.47 -0.82 20.17
C LEU A 37 1.42 -1.93 20.30
N LYS A 38 1.57 -2.77 21.33
CA LYS A 38 0.52 -3.70 21.77
C LYS A 38 -0.54 -2.89 22.53
N VAL A 39 -1.76 -2.87 22.02
CA VAL A 39 -2.95 -2.43 22.77
C VAL A 39 -3.78 -3.68 23.06
N GLY A 40 -3.64 -4.26 24.25
CA GLY A 40 -4.24 -5.56 24.59
C GLY A 40 -3.68 -6.69 23.70
N THR A 41 -4.55 -7.49 23.08
CA THR A 41 -4.17 -8.52 22.09
C THR A 41 -3.93 -7.95 20.68
N LEU A 42 -4.23 -6.67 20.45
CA LEU A 42 -4.20 -6.03 19.14
C LEU A 42 -2.92 -5.20 18.97
N LYS A 43 -2.07 -5.61 18.03
CA LYS A 43 -0.91 -4.83 17.58
C LYS A 43 -1.34 -3.78 16.54
N ARG A 44 -1.08 -2.48 16.77
CA ARG A 44 -1.35 -1.40 15.80
C ARG A 44 -0.05 -0.94 15.14
N CYS A 45 -0.10 -0.58 13.86
CA CYS A 45 1.00 0.06 13.13
C CYS A 45 0.63 1.53 12.93
N ARG A 46 0.88 2.36 13.96
CA ARG A 46 0.47 3.78 13.96
C ARG A 46 1.25 4.57 12.93
N GLY A 47 2.55 4.33 12.83
CA GLY A 47 3.48 4.92 11.88
C GLY A 47 3.04 4.74 10.44
N HIS A 48 2.64 3.52 10.04
CA HIS A 48 2.13 3.30 8.68
C HIS A 48 0.90 4.17 8.39
N VAL A 49 -0.04 4.25 9.33
CA VAL A 49 -1.25 5.07 9.18
C VAL A 49 -0.91 6.56 9.14
N THR A 50 -0.14 7.07 10.10
CA THR A 50 0.18 8.51 10.20
C THR A 50 1.01 8.98 9.02
N LEU A 51 2.01 8.21 8.58
CA LEU A 51 2.81 8.57 7.40
C LEU A 51 1.96 8.56 6.13
N THR A 52 1.04 7.60 6.00
CA THR A 52 0.12 7.56 4.86
C THR A 52 -0.77 8.79 4.84
N LEU A 53 -1.42 9.14 5.95
CA LEU A 53 -2.29 10.31 6.00
C LEU A 53 -1.52 11.62 5.80
N ALA A 54 -0.29 11.72 6.30
CA ALA A 54 0.58 12.88 6.06
C ALA A 54 0.94 13.01 4.57
N LEU A 55 1.36 11.92 3.92
CA LEU A 55 1.66 11.91 2.48
C LEU A 55 0.43 12.29 1.65
N LEU A 56 -0.74 11.73 1.96
CA LEU A 56 -1.98 12.06 1.26
C LEU A 56 -2.39 13.51 1.49
N SER A 57 -2.22 14.03 2.70
CA SER A 57 -2.48 15.44 3.01
C SER A 57 -1.61 16.37 2.17
N ALA A 58 -0.30 16.09 2.10
CA ALA A 58 0.64 16.84 1.26
C ALA A 58 0.25 16.76 -0.22
N PHE A 59 -0.08 15.57 -0.73
CA PHE A 59 -0.50 15.39 -2.12
C PHE A 59 -1.77 16.18 -2.46
N VAL A 60 -2.82 16.07 -1.62
CA VAL A 60 -4.08 16.80 -1.79
C VAL A 60 -3.83 18.31 -1.76
N GLN A 61 -3.02 18.78 -0.81
CA GLN A 61 -2.73 20.19 -0.63
C GLN A 61 -1.90 20.78 -1.78
N GLU A 62 -0.86 20.09 -2.24
CA GLU A 62 0.09 20.60 -3.24
C GLU A 62 -0.46 20.42 -4.66
N CYS A 63 -1.10 19.28 -4.95
CA CYS A 63 -1.63 18.98 -6.28
C CYS A 63 -3.10 19.40 -6.48
N LYS A 64 -3.73 20.00 -5.45
CA LYS A 64 -5.12 20.49 -5.46
C LYS A 64 -6.11 19.45 -5.99
N VAL A 65 -5.94 18.20 -5.58
CA VAL A 65 -6.85 17.12 -5.95
C VAL A 65 -7.99 17.01 -4.94
N ASP A 66 -9.14 16.49 -5.34
CA ASP A 66 -10.24 16.26 -4.40
C ASP A 66 -10.02 14.96 -3.62
N ALA A 67 -9.95 15.06 -2.29
CA ALA A 67 -9.75 13.94 -1.38
C ALA A 67 -10.88 12.90 -1.46
N SER A 68 -12.08 13.27 -1.93
CA SER A 68 -13.19 12.33 -2.15
C SER A 68 -12.86 11.21 -3.15
N ASN A 69 -11.87 11.44 -4.02
CA ASN A 69 -11.42 10.49 -5.03
C ASN A 69 -10.36 9.50 -4.54
N ILE A 70 -10.00 9.56 -3.26
CA ILE A 70 -8.99 8.70 -2.64
C ILE A 70 -9.69 7.69 -1.74
N VAL A 71 -9.48 6.40 -1.97
CA VAL A 71 -9.99 5.33 -1.10
C VAL A 71 -8.84 4.66 -0.37
N VAL A 72 -8.95 4.56 0.96
CA VAL A 72 -7.93 3.92 1.80
C VAL A 72 -8.51 2.63 2.38
N MET A 73 -7.74 1.55 2.26
CA MET A 73 -8.10 0.24 2.73
C MET A 73 -6.99 -0.35 3.60
N THR A 74 -7.39 -1.20 4.54
CA THR A 74 -6.46 -1.99 5.34
C THR A 74 -7.03 -3.38 5.59
N PRO A 75 -6.21 -4.44 5.58
CA PRO A 75 -6.65 -5.75 5.99
C PRO A 75 -6.92 -5.87 7.51
N TYR A 76 -6.61 -4.82 8.28
CA TYR A 76 -6.62 -4.87 9.74
C TYR A 76 -7.49 -3.77 10.33
N LYS A 77 -8.61 -4.18 10.96
CA LYS A 77 -9.55 -3.29 11.64
C LYS A 77 -8.92 -2.28 12.60
N PRO A 78 -7.91 -2.62 13.43
CA PRO A 78 -7.28 -1.63 14.31
C PRO A 78 -6.62 -0.46 13.58
N ASN A 79 -6.11 -0.65 12.35
CA ASN A 79 -5.56 0.43 11.55
C ASN A 79 -6.67 1.29 10.94
N ALA A 80 -7.80 0.67 10.53
CA ALA A 80 -8.96 1.41 10.02
C ALA A 80 -9.58 2.27 11.12
N ASP A 81 -9.82 1.69 12.30
CA ASP A 81 -10.38 2.41 13.44
C ASP A 81 -9.48 3.58 13.86
N PHE A 82 -8.15 3.37 13.89
CA PHE A 82 -7.19 4.43 14.21
C PHE A 82 -7.15 5.52 13.13
N ALA A 83 -7.06 5.17 11.85
CA ALA A 83 -7.08 6.17 10.78
C ALA A 83 -8.38 7.01 10.81
N ASN A 84 -9.52 6.35 11.05
CA ASN A 84 -10.81 7.01 11.13
C ASN A 84 -10.96 7.89 12.37
N SER A 85 -10.28 7.60 13.49
CA SER A 85 -10.27 8.52 14.64
C SER A 85 -9.54 9.81 14.27
N LEU A 86 -8.37 9.72 13.63
CA LEU A 86 -7.59 10.90 13.21
C LEU A 86 -8.37 11.78 12.19
N LEU A 87 -9.09 11.15 11.27
CA LEU A 87 -9.94 11.87 10.30
C LEU A 87 -11.13 12.56 10.99
N LYS A 88 -11.76 11.91 11.99
CA LYS A 88 -12.90 12.47 12.74
C LYS A 88 -12.50 13.56 13.71
N GLU A 89 -11.33 13.43 14.33
CA GLU A 89 -10.73 14.43 15.21
C GLU A 89 -10.21 15.66 14.43
N ASN A 90 -10.38 15.66 13.10
CA ASN A 90 -9.98 16.72 12.19
C ASN A 90 -8.47 17.03 12.26
N GLU A 91 -7.63 16.04 12.60
CA GLU A 91 -6.18 16.17 12.57
C GLU A 91 -5.65 16.34 11.13
N CYS A 92 -6.43 15.92 10.14
CA CYS A 92 -6.14 16.07 8.72
C CYS A 92 -7.31 16.77 8.00
N PRO A 93 -7.53 18.08 8.21
CA PRO A 93 -8.71 18.77 7.70
C PRO A 93 -8.79 18.77 6.17
N ILE A 94 -7.63 18.76 5.51
CA ILE A 94 -7.54 18.68 4.04
C ILE A 94 -8.09 17.35 3.49
N LEU A 95 -8.17 16.31 4.33
CA LEU A 95 -8.72 15.00 4.00
C LEU A 95 -10.18 14.82 4.45
N ALA A 96 -10.87 15.87 4.91
CA ALA A 96 -12.23 15.75 5.46
C ALA A 96 -13.25 15.13 4.49
N LYS A 97 -13.05 15.30 3.17
CA LYS A 97 -13.91 14.70 2.14
C LYS A 97 -13.54 13.26 1.77
N MET A 98 -12.41 12.75 2.27
CA MET A 98 -11.98 11.38 2.00
C MET A 98 -12.94 10.40 2.68
N PRO A 99 -13.44 9.37 1.98
CA PRO A 99 -14.19 8.29 2.60
C PRO A 99 -13.42 7.68 3.78
N LEU A 100 -14.16 7.24 4.80
CA LEU A 100 -13.57 6.53 5.93
C LEU A 100 -12.78 5.31 5.45
N VAL A 101 -11.66 5.06 6.12
CA VAL A 101 -10.81 3.90 5.87
C VAL A 101 -11.59 2.62 6.13
N GLN A 102 -11.61 1.74 5.14
CA GLN A 102 -12.39 0.50 5.17
C GLN A 102 -11.48 -0.72 5.40
N THR A 103 -12.06 -1.78 5.95
CA THR A 103 -11.40 -3.10 5.96
C THR A 103 -11.72 -3.88 4.70
N ALA A 104 -10.85 -4.82 4.31
CA ALA A 104 -11.08 -5.68 3.15
C ALA A 104 -12.42 -6.45 3.20
N ASP A 105 -12.92 -6.77 4.40
CA ASP A 105 -14.20 -7.48 4.59
C ASP A 105 -15.41 -6.56 4.47
N THR A 106 -15.26 -5.27 4.76
CA THR A 106 -16.34 -4.27 4.74
C THR A 106 -16.41 -3.49 3.42
N PHE A 107 -15.48 -3.78 2.50
CA PHE A 107 -15.35 -3.04 1.25
C PHE A 107 -16.26 -3.64 0.17
N HIS A 108 -17.50 -3.15 0.09
CA HIS A 108 -18.50 -3.61 -0.86
C HIS A 108 -18.52 -2.74 -2.14
N GLY A 109 -17.44 -2.75 -2.92
CA GLY A 109 -17.44 -2.22 -4.30
C GLY A 109 -17.25 -0.71 -4.45
N CYS A 110 -16.68 -0.02 -3.46
CA CYS A 110 -16.21 1.35 -3.70
C CYS A 110 -15.03 1.35 -4.69
N GLU A 111 -14.97 2.31 -5.60
CA GLU A 111 -13.80 2.53 -6.45
C GLU A 111 -13.31 3.95 -6.22
N GLY A 112 -11.99 4.12 -6.21
CA GLY A 112 -11.37 5.45 -6.15
C GLY A 112 -10.54 5.70 -7.40
N GLU A 113 -10.34 6.96 -7.73
CA GLU A 113 -9.30 7.31 -8.70
C GLU A 113 -7.92 6.89 -8.21
N MET A 114 -7.69 7.05 -6.90
CA MET A 114 -6.54 6.52 -6.17
C MET A 114 -7.00 5.54 -5.10
N ALA A 115 -6.42 4.35 -5.08
CA ALA A 115 -6.54 3.41 -3.97
C ALA A 115 -5.24 3.34 -3.18
N VAL A 116 -5.37 3.26 -1.86
CA VAL A 116 -4.25 3.13 -0.93
C VAL A 116 -4.47 1.90 -0.06
N VAL A 117 -3.49 1.02 -0.01
CA VAL A 117 -3.55 -0.20 0.81
C VAL A 117 -2.48 -0.13 1.90
N ILE A 118 -2.93 -0.04 3.15
CA ILE A 118 -2.05 0.00 4.32
C ILE A 118 -1.90 -1.41 4.88
N PHE A 119 -0.74 -2.02 4.66
CA PHE A 119 -0.41 -3.33 5.20
C PHE A 119 0.10 -3.24 6.65
N ARG A 120 -0.39 -4.10 7.55
CA ARG A 120 0.22 -4.35 8.88
C ARG A 120 1.35 -5.35 8.71
N THR A 121 2.43 -4.87 8.13
CA THR A 121 3.58 -5.71 7.83
C THR A 121 4.78 -5.10 8.52
N ASN A 122 5.25 -5.77 9.57
CA ASN A 122 6.64 -5.68 10.01
C ASN A 122 7.18 -7.11 10.12
N VAL A 123 8.50 -7.27 10.13
CA VAL A 123 9.18 -8.59 10.23
C VAL A 123 8.64 -9.46 11.37
N HIS A 124 8.11 -8.86 12.44
CA HIS A 124 7.62 -9.55 13.63
C HIS A 124 6.14 -9.98 13.60
N THR A 125 5.29 -9.37 12.76
CA THR A 125 3.83 -9.62 12.78
C THR A 125 3.37 -10.69 11.80
N ARG A 126 4.23 -11.11 10.86
CA ARG A 126 3.93 -12.04 9.74
C ARG A 126 2.75 -11.55 8.87
N PRO A 127 2.73 -11.87 7.57
CA PRO A 127 1.74 -11.32 6.63
C PRO A 127 0.26 -11.68 6.92
N GLY A 128 -0.05 -12.54 7.91
CA GLY A 128 -1.39 -12.79 8.46
C GLY A 128 -2.54 -12.73 7.43
N PHE A 129 -3.22 -11.59 7.38
CA PHE A 129 -4.43 -11.39 6.56
C PHE A 129 -4.14 -11.18 5.06
N THR A 130 -2.93 -10.75 4.69
CA THR A 130 -2.48 -10.59 3.28
C THR A 130 -2.14 -11.91 2.58
N ILE A 131 -2.33 -13.04 3.29
CA ILE A 131 -2.07 -14.41 2.83
C ILE A 131 -3.20 -14.92 1.90
N ASN A 132 -4.36 -14.25 1.88
CA ASN A 132 -5.46 -14.61 0.98
C ASN A 132 -5.37 -13.77 -0.31
N GLU A 133 -5.06 -14.43 -1.43
CA GLU A 133 -4.94 -13.82 -2.75
C GLU A 133 -6.22 -13.14 -3.21
N ASN A 134 -7.39 -13.74 -2.97
CA ASN A 134 -8.66 -13.12 -3.35
C ASN A 134 -8.88 -11.81 -2.59
N ARG A 135 -8.46 -11.75 -1.31
CA ARG A 135 -8.55 -10.52 -0.51
C ARG A 135 -7.51 -9.49 -0.94
N LEU A 136 -6.30 -9.91 -1.28
CA LEU A 136 -5.26 -9.03 -1.80
C LEU A 136 -5.69 -8.43 -3.15
N ASN A 137 -6.12 -9.26 -4.10
CA ASN A 137 -6.64 -8.86 -5.40
C ASN A 137 -7.83 -7.91 -5.25
N ALA A 138 -8.76 -8.21 -4.34
CA ALA A 138 -9.87 -7.32 -4.04
C ALA A 138 -9.44 -5.95 -3.49
N MET A 139 -8.30 -5.84 -2.79
CA MET A 139 -7.79 -4.54 -2.32
C MET A 139 -7.02 -3.78 -3.40
N ILE A 140 -6.24 -4.48 -4.24
CA ILE A 140 -5.38 -3.86 -5.27
C ILE A 140 -6.07 -3.62 -6.61
N ALA A 141 -7.36 -3.92 -6.75
CA ALA A 141 -8.13 -3.73 -7.98
C ALA A 141 -9.16 -2.60 -7.86
N ARG A 142 -8.99 -1.68 -6.90
CA ARG A 142 -9.97 -0.62 -6.59
C ARG A 142 -9.59 0.76 -7.08
N GLN A 143 -8.38 0.89 -7.60
CA GLN A 143 -7.93 2.10 -8.27
C GLN A 143 -8.41 2.13 -9.72
N ARG A 144 -8.75 3.33 -10.19
CA ARG A 144 -8.87 3.63 -11.62
C ARG A 144 -7.56 4.10 -12.22
N SER A 145 -6.78 4.91 -11.48
CA SER A 145 -5.57 5.51 -12.03
C SER A 145 -4.34 5.54 -11.10
N ALA A 146 -4.44 5.39 -9.78
CA ALA A 146 -3.27 5.28 -8.89
C ALA A 146 -3.43 4.21 -7.81
N LEU A 147 -2.39 3.37 -7.62
CA LEU A 147 -2.31 2.43 -6.50
C LEU A 147 -1.06 2.71 -5.66
N LEU A 148 -1.28 3.07 -4.39
CA LEU A 148 -0.23 3.19 -3.39
C LEU A 148 -0.32 2.01 -2.40
N LEU A 149 0.79 1.30 -2.23
CA LEU A 149 0.94 0.21 -1.29
C LEU A 149 1.84 0.65 -0.15
N VAL A 150 1.46 0.41 1.10
CA VAL A 150 2.19 0.91 2.26
C VAL A 150 2.58 -0.23 3.19
N GLY A 151 3.87 -0.37 3.50
CA GLY A 151 4.33 -1.27 4.54
C GLY A 151 5.82 -1.61 4.51
N ASP A 152 6.22 -2.57 5.33
CA ASP A 152 7.59 -3.06 5.40
C ASP A 152 7.88 -4.01 4.21
N MET A 153 8.80 -3.61 3.33
CA MET A 153 9.19 -4.43 2.19
C MET A 153 9.89 -5.74 2.58
N ASN A 154 10.45 -5.81 3.79
CA ASN A 154 11.16 -6.97 4.30
C ASN A 154 10.25 -7.97 5.02
N VAL A 155 8.92 -7.74 5.03
CA VAL A 155 7.97 -8.62 5.72
C VAL A 155 7.95 -10.06 5.20
N THR A 156 8.33 -10.27 3.94
CA THR A 156 8.45 -11.61 3.35
C THR A 156 9.87 -12.17 3.41
N GLY A 157 10.74 -11.57 4.23
CA GLY A 157 12.18 -11.80 4.29
C GLY A 157 12.97 -10.77 3.46
N ARG A 158 14.26 -10.59 3.77
CA ARG A 158 15.11 -9.61 3.06
C ARG A 158 15.02 -9.80 1.55
N LEU A 159 14.77 -8.70 0.86
CA LEU A 159 14.82 -8.65 -0.60
C LEU A 159 16.27 -8.56 -1.11
N MET A 160 17.24 -8.29 -0.23
CA MET A 160 18.67 -8.18 -0.52
C MET A 160 19.51 -9.24 0.23
N GLY A 161 20.64 -9.65 -0.38
CA GLY A 161 21.64 -10.57 0.21
C GLY A 161 21.51 -12.04 -0.21
N PRO A 162 22.46 -12.92 0.18
CA PRO A 162 22.54 -14.32 -0.27
C PRO A 162 21.27 -15.16 0.02
N SER A 163 20.44 -14.75 0.98
CA SER A 163 19.16 -15.38 1.29
C SER A 163 18.04 -15.06 0.28
N ALA A 164 18.20 -14.07 -0.61
CA ALA A 164 17.22 -13.72 -1.64
C ALA A 164 17.14 -14.75 -2.78
N ALA A 165 18.24 -15.46 -3.06
CA ALA A 165 18.41 -16.38 -4.19
C ALA A 165 17.64 -17.71 -4.07
N ARG A 166 17.15 -18.08 -2.87
CA ARG A 166 16.57 -19.41 -2.62
C ARG A 166 15.14 -19.62 -3.11
N HIS A 167 14.43 -18.59 -3.57
CA HIS A 167 12.97 -18.69 -3.83
C HIS A 167 12.46 -18.01 -5.12
N THR A 168 13.33 -17.74 -6.09
CA THR A 168 13.09 -16.90 -7.28
C THR A 168 12.26 -17.54 -8.41
N LYS A 169 11.55 -18.65 -8.20
CA LYS A 169 10.74 -19.27 -9.26
C LYS A 169 9.27 -18.86 -9.16
N GLN A 170 8.85 -18.07 -10.16
CA GLN A 170 7.50 -17.62 -10.52
C GLN A 170 6.93 -16.43 -9.74
N ALA A 171 7.09 -15.24 -10.31
CA ALA A 171 6.24 -14.08 -10.05
C ALA A 171 5.69 -13.60 -11.41
N LYS A 172 4.43 -13.91 -11.73
CA LYS A 172 3.70 -13.25 -12.82
C LYS A 172 3.10 -11.97 -12.23
N ILE A 173 3.68 -10.84 -12.63
CA ILE A 173 3.16 -9.51 -12.32
C ILE A 173 1.86 -9.33 -13.11
N VAL A 174 0.82 -8.85 -12.45
CA VAL A 174 -0.45 -8.43 -13.03
C VAL A 174 -0.15 -7.50 -14.23
N LYS A 175 -0.27 -8.05 -15.44
CA LYS A 175 -0.46 -7.27 -16.66
C LYS A 175 -1.97 -7.12 -16.85
N SER A 176 -2.40 -5.98 -17.37
CA SER A 176 -3.79 -5.71 -17.73
C SER A 176 -4.37 -6.82 -18.65
N ALA A 177 -5.66 -7.10 -18.44
CA ALA A 177 -6.47 -8.26 -18.80
C ALA A 177 -6.30 -8.95 -20.17
N HIS A 178 -6.44 -10.29 -20.16
CA HIS A 178 -7.50 -11.00 -20.87
C HIS A 178 -7.92 -12.26 -20.10
N SER A 179 -9.23 -12.50 -20.01
CA SER A 179 -9.83 -13.69 -19.41
C SER A 179 -9.56 -14.93 -20.27
N ASN A 180 -9.23 -16.05 -19.62
CA ASN A 180 -10.03 -17.28 -19.62
C ASN A 180 -9.32 -18.35 -18.78
N ASP A 181 -9.85 -18.52 -17.57
CA ASP A 181 -9.77 -19.67 -16.68
C ASP A 181 -8.50 -20.57 -16.71
N SER A 182 -7.64 -20.43 -15.70
CA SER A 182 -6.69 -21.47 -15.31
C SER A 182 -6.29 -21.28 -13.84
N THR A 183 -7.13 -21.80 -12.95
CA THR A 183 -6.95 -21.68 -11.51
C THR A 183 -5.72 -22.47 -11.03
N LEU A 184 -4.61 -21.77 -10.76
CA LEU A 184 -3.40 -22.34 -10.17
C LEU A 184 -3.33 -22.00 -8.68
N THR A 185 -3.46 -22.99 -7.81
CA THR A 185 -3.36 -22.81 -6.35
C THR A 185 -1.90 -22.86 -5.88
N PHE A 186 -1.27 -21.69 -5.73
CA PHE A 186 0.10 -21.57 -5.21
C PHE A 186 0.16 -21.27 -3.70
N LYS A 187 1.22 -21.72 -3.02
CA LYS A 187 1.48 -21.45 -1.59
C LYS A 187 1.64 -19.94 -1.31
N LYS A 188 0.51 -19.35 -0.93
CA LYS A 188 0.12 -18.09 -0.25
C LYS A 188 1.15 -17.02 0.19
N ASN A 189 2.43 -17.34 0.43
CA ASN A 189 3.49 -16.35 0.72
C ASN A 189 4.21 -15.86 -0.54
N LYS A 190 4.04 -16.58 -1.66
CA LYS A 190 4.71 -16.26 -2.94
C LYS A 190 4.12 -15.05 -3.65
N VAL A 191 2.82 -14.74 -3.47
CA VAL A 191 2.14 -13.66 -4.20
C VAL A 191 2.65 -12.29 -3.74
N LEU A 192 2.55 -12.01 -2.44
CA LEU A 192 3.08 -10.76 -1.87
C LEU A 192 4.59 -10.62 -2.10
N ARG A 193 5.36 -11.71 -1.91
CA ARG A 193 6.81 -11.70 -2.19
C ARG A 193 7.10 -11.46 -3.67
N GLY A 194 6.32 -12.05 -4.57
CA GLY A 194 6.44 -11.85 -6.01
C GLY A 194 6.16 -10.41 -6.42
N LEU A 195 5.12 -9.80 -5.84
CA LEU A 195 4.81 -8.38 -6.02
C LEU A 195 5.95 -7.49 -5.51
N LEU A 196 6.45 -7.75 -4.31
CA LEU A 196 7.58 -7.00 -3.73
C LEU A 196 8.85 -7.11 -4.59
N LEU A 197 9.22 -8.32 -5.02
CA LEU A 197 10.38 -8.55 -5.89
C LEU A 197 10.24 -7.85 -7.24
N ALA A 198 9.04 -7.91 -7.82
CA ALA A 198 8.71 -7.26 -9.08
C ALA A 198 8.85 -5.74 -9.02
N MET A 199 8.25 -5.13 -8.00
CA MET A 199 8.34 -3.69 -7.77
C MET A 199 9.79 -3.29 -7.49
N HIS A 200 10.59 -4.15 -6.86
CA HIS A 200 11.95 -3.82 -6.43
C HIS A 200 12.86 -3.83 -7.64
N LYS A 201 12.73 -4.84 -8.49
CA LYS A 201 13.42 -4.91 -9.79
C LYS A 201 13.11 -3.70 -10.67
N ARG A 202 11.89 -3.14 -10.56
CA ARG A 202 11.44 -1.98 -11.33
C ARG A 202 11.74 -0.64 -10.67
N GLY A 203 12.29 -0.62 -9.45
CA GLY A 203 12.55 0.62 -8.71
C GLY A 203 11.27 1.37 -8.32
N ARG A 204 10.15 0.66 -8.08
CA ARG A 204 8.85 1.21 -7.73
C ARG A 204 8.65 1.34 -6.22
N PHE A 205 9.72 1.70 -5.52
CA PHE A 205 9.76 1.88 -4.07
C PHE A 205 10.32 3.25 -3.73
N PHE A 206 9.77 3.87 -2.70
CA PHE A 206 10.42 4.96 -1.99
C PHE A 206 10.34 4.70 -0.49
N GLU A 207 11.26 5.26 0.27
CA GLU A 207 11.24 5.18 1.73
C GLU A 207 10.62 6.45 2.31
N GLU A 208 9.67 6.29 3.22
CA GLU A 208 9.10 7.38 3.99
C GLU A 208 9.50 7.22 5.46
N ARG A 209 10.10 8.27 6.03
CA ARG A 209 10.56 8.29 7.41
C ARG A 209 9.83 9.40 8.16
N ARG A 210 9.53 9.13 9.42
CA ARG A 210 9.07 10.18 10.34
C ARG A 210 10.23 11.16 10.52
N THR A 211 10.16 12.34 9.89
CA THR A 211 11.02 13.47 10.26
C THR A 211 10.68 13.83 11.69
N GLY A 212 11.66 13.70 12.59
CA GLY A 212 11.48 13.85 14.03
C GLY A 212 10.73 15.14 14.40
N GLN A 213 9.70 14.98 15.22
CA GLN A 213 9.30 16.00 16.19
C GLN A 213 9.95 15.65 17.52
#